data_AF-A0A9W5Y6T2-F1
#
_entry.id   AF-A0A9W5Y6T2-F1
#
_cell.length_a   1.000
_cell.length_b   1.000
_cell.length_c   1.000
_cell.angle_alpha   90.00
_cell.angle_beta   90.00
_cell.angle_gamma   90.00
#
_symmetry.space_group_name_H-M   'P 1'
#
loop_
_entity.id
_entity.type
_entity.pdbx_description
1 polymer ?
#
loop_
_entity_poly.entity_id
_entity_poly.type
_entity_poly.pdbx_seq_one_letter_code
_entity_poly.pdbx_strand_id
1 'polypeptide(L)'
;MSNKKSTIDAAINLIFGLAVGVALAFIFVKRQSIKVLNLPTENVKPHHWIVVIILFFLVFYIHLAFHELGHLIAGTLVRFKLFSYKIGPFGWYRENDEIRYGTERNLGYGSRCSMLPTSTDEIYSKLAIYSLGGIIVNVILSVVFFLGSLYIAPKENNFLLSAFFILGWGVGIFTVLINIVPFSNKGFKTDGLLALSVIRKSSDDMAQLSTVLVSNQLMAGIRPRDINPSFFSDNNYLADNDISGVVMNYYRFYHFLDLGNEDKAMKYTKLIEENIEVYPEHYRAEMLYNVFYAYCLIINDIDKAKDIFEKIEDSISQNDSISGYRVKMAYELYINNDYKKVIELGSYGLGAKDRYPVRGEAVFEADQIENMMALAKKNLNA
;
A
#
# COMPACT_ATOMS: atom_id res chain seq x y z
N MET A 1 6.25 16.29 -4.61
CA MET A 1 7.72 16.40 -4.77
C MET A 1 8.55 16.06 -3.50
N SER A 2 7.95 15.55 -2.41
CA SER A 2 8.68 15.25 -1.15
C SER A 2 9.43 13.91 -1.10
N ASN A 3 9.39 13.11 -2.18
CA ASN A 3 9.84 11.71 -2.15
C ASN A 3 11.33 11.51 -2.50
N LYS A 4 11.95 12.40 -3.28
CA LYS A 4 13.37 12.24 -3.70
C LYS A 4 14.39 12.55 -2.59
N LYS A 5 14.05 13.46 -1.67
CA LYS A 5 15.02 13.92 -0.65
C LYS A 5 15.26 12.84 0.42
N SER A 6 14.21 12.18 0.91
CA SER A 6 14.39 11.13 1.92
C SER A 6 14.99 9.83 1.38
N THR A 7 14.80 9.51 0.10
CA THR A 7 15.49 8.36 -0.52
C THR A 7 16.98 8.63 -0.71
N ILE A 8 17.37 9.87 -0.99
CA ILE A 8 18.77 10.29 -1.08
C ILE A 8 19.41 10.27 0.32
N ASP A 9 18.74 10.78 1.34
CA ASP A 9 19.26 10.77 2.72
C ASP A 9 19.42 9.34 3.27
N ALA A 10 18.48 8.44 2.96
CA ALA A 10 18.58 7.01 3.32
C ALA A 10 19.73 6.31 2.59
N ALA A 11 19.93 6.60 1.29
CA ALA A 11 21.04 6.07 0.51
C ALA A 11 22.39 6.61 1.01
N ILE A 12 22.48 7.89 1.36
CA ILE A 12 23.68 8.51 1.93
C ILE A 12 24.03 7.87 3.28
N ASN A 13 23.05 7.68 4.17
CA ASN A 13 23.27 7.05 5.46
C ASN A 13 23.68 5.58 5.33
N LEU A 14 23.10 4.84 4.39
CA LEU A 14 23.51 3.47 4.08
C LEU A 14 24.96 3.42 3.57
N ILE A 15 25.31 4.26 2.61
CA ILE A 15 26.67 4.35 2.04
C ILE A 15 27.69 4.77 3.11
N PHE A 16 27.33 5.72 3.97
CA PHE A 16 28.19 6.18 5.06
C PHE A 16 28.40 5.09 6.12
N GLY A 17 27.33 4.39 6.53
CA GLY A 17 27.43 3.24 7.42
C GLY A 17 28.29 2.11 6.83
N LEU A 18 28.21 1.91 5.52
CA LEU A 18 28.98 0.91 4.76
C LEU A 18 30.47 1.28 4.71
N ALA A 19 30.79 2.55 4.45
CA ALA A 19 32.16 3.05 4.47
C ALA A 19 32.80 2.92 5.86
N VAL A 20 32.06 3.27 6.93
CA VAL A 20 32.53 3.11 8.31
C VAL A 20 32.69 1.64 8.67
N GLY A 21 31.73 0.78 8.32
CA GLY A 21 31.79 -0.66 8.57
C GLY A 21 32.98 -1.35 7.88
N VAL A 22 33.24 -1.02 6.61
CA VAL A 22 34.40 -1.53 5.86
C VAL A 22 35.71 -1.00 6.43
N ALA A 23 35.77 0.28 6.81
CA ALA A 23 36.95 0.85 7.46
C ALA A 23 37.26 0.19 8.80
N LEU A 24 36.24 -0.07 9.63
CA LEU A 24 36.40 -0.80 10.89
C LEU A 24 36.85 -2.24 10.64
N ALA A 25 36.21 -2.96 9.70
CA ALA A 25 36.62 -4.32 9.34
C ALA A 25 38.07 -4.38 8.85
N PHE A 26 38.50 -3.43 8.03
CA PHE A 26 39.89 -3.28 7.58
C PHE A 26 40.86 -3.09 8.76
N ILE A 27 40.52 -2.21 9.71
CA ILE A 27 41.31 -1.95 10.92
C ILE A 27 41.40 -3.22 11.79
N PHE A 28 40.28 -3.91 12.01
CA PHE A 28 40.24 -5.14 12.83
C PHE A 28 41.05 -6.29 12.23
N VAL A 29 40.97 -6.48 10.91
CA VAL A 29 41.74 -7.49 10.17
C VAL A 29 43.24 -7.16 10.21
N LYS A 30 43.62 -5.90 9.93
CA LYS A 30 45.02 -5.46 9.94
C LYS A 30 45.66 -5.56 11.33
N ARG A 31 44.87 -5.38 12.39
CA ARG A 31 45.33 -5.43 13.79
C ARG A 31 45.28 -6.85 14.39
N GLN A 32 44.95 -7.88 13.61
CA GLN A 32 44.76 -9.28 14.06
C GLN A 32 43.88 -9.42 15.32
N SER A 33 43.01 -8.44 15.58
CA SER A 33 42.35 -8.29 16.88
C SER A 33 41.16 -9.24 17.05
N ILE A 34 40.73 -9.91 15.99
CA ILE A 34 39.68 -10.94 16.04
C ILE A 34 40.29 -12.31 15.78
N LYS A 35 41.01 -12.85 16.77
CA LYS A 35 41.48 -14.26 16.77
C LYS A 35 40.32 -15.27 16.73
N VAL A 36 39.08 -14.83 16.99
CA VAL A 36 37.87 -15.67 17.08
C VAL A 36 37.38 -16.17 15.70
N LEU A 37 37.68 -15.47 14.61
CA LEU A 37 37.13 -15.78 13.28
C LEU A 37 38.08 -16.57 12.35
N ASN A 38 39.32 -16.87 12.78
CA ASN A 38 40.33 -17.62 12.00
C ASN A 38 40.36 -17.26 10.50
N LEU A 39 40.28 -15.96 10.19
CA LEU A 39 40.29 -15.48 8.82
C LEU A 39 41.67 -15.75 8.18
N PRO A 40 41.74 -16.35 6.98
CA PRO A 40 43.01 -16.57 6.28
C PRO A 40 43.51 -15.26 5.66
N THR A 41 44.22 -14.46 6.46
CA THR A 41 44.61 -13.09 6.11
C THR A 41 45.99 -12.97 5.45
N GLU A 42 46.75 -14.06 5.40
CA GLU A 42 48.18 -14.06 5.03
C GLU A 42 48.44 -13.57 3.59
N ASN A 43 47.45 -13.68 2.69
CA ASN A 43 47.58 -13.34 1.27
C ASN A 43 46.60 -12.25 0.79
N VAL A 44 46.05 -11.45 1.70
CA VAL A 44 45.04 -10.43 1.35
C VAL A 44 45.69 -9.21 0.68
N LYS A 45 45.52 -9.13 -0.64
CA LYS A 45 45.88 -7.97 -1.48
C LYS A 45 44.80 -6.87 -1.46
N PRO A 46 45.13 -5.59 -1.77
CA PRO A 46 44.18 -4.47 -1.76
C PRO A 46 42.91 -4.68 -2.61
N HIS A 47 42.98 -5.33 -3.77
CA HIS A 47 41.81 -5.58 -4.63
C HIS A 47 40.76 -6.50 -3.98
N HIS A 48 41.13 -7.35 -3.01
CA HIS A 48 40.15 -8.17 -2.30
C HIS A 48 39.14 -7.31 -1.53
N TRP A 49 39.52 -6.12 -1.09
CA TRP A 49 38.59 -5.21 -0.40
C TRP A 49 37.52 -4.64 -1.34
N ILE A 50 37.85 -4.44 -2.62
CA ILE A 50 36.86 -4.09 -3.64
C ILE A 50 35.87 -5.25 -3.80
N VAL A 51 36.37 -6.49 -3.84
CA VAL A 51 35.51 -7.69 -3.92
C VAL A 51 34.65 -7.84 -2.67
N VAL A 52 35.17 -7.56 -1.48
CA VAL A 52 34.40 -7.57 -0.21
C VAL A 52 33.24 -6.57 -0.25
N ILE A 53 33.43 -5.37 -0.82
CA ILE A 53 32.34 -4.41 -1.02
C ILE A 53 31.27 -4.97 -1.97
N ILE A 54 31.68 -5.59 -3.08
CA ILE A 54 30.74 -6.24 -4.01
C ILE A 54 29.97 -7.38 -3.33
N LEU A 55 30.66 -8.22 -2.55
CA LEU A 55 30.07 -9.30 -1.78
C LEU A 55 29.06 -8.78 -0.75
N PHE A 56 29.32 -7.65 -0.11
CA PHE A 56 28.36 -7.01 0.80
C PHE A 56 27.04 -6.71 0.08
N PHE A 57 27.08 -6.04 -1.09
CA PHE A 57 25.87 -5.72 -1.84
C PHE A 57 25.16 -6.97 -2.34
N LEU A 58 25.91 -7.98 -2.78
CA LEU A 58 25.37 -9.28 -3.17
C LEU A 58 24.61 -9.93 -2.01
N VAL A 59 25.24 -10.04 -0.84
CA VAL A 59 24.63 -10.61 0.37
C VAL A 59 23.41 -9.82 0.81
N PHE A 60 23.49 -8.49 0.80
CA PHE A 60 22.38 -7.62 1.14
C PHE A 60 21.18 -7.87 0.21
N TYR A 61 21.44 -8.00 -1.09
CA TYR A 61 20.38 -8.31 -2.05
C TYR A 61 19.80 -9.71 -1.86
N ILE A 62 20.63 -10.72 -1.51
CA ILE A 62 20.16 -12.07 -1.18
C ILE A 62 19.20 -11.99 0.01
N HIS A 63 19.58 -11.33 1.12
CA HIS A 63 18.69 -11.17 2.28
C HIS A 63 17.41 -10.43 1.91
N LEU A 64 17.48 -9.36 1.11
CA LEU A 64 16.30 -8.62 0.69
C LEU A 64 15.35 -9.48 -0.17
N ALA A 65 15.87 -10.25 -1.12
CA ALA A 65 15.06 -11.13 -1.97
C ALA A 65 14.40 -12.25 -1.16
N PHE A 66 15.15 -12.88 -0.25
CA PHE A 66 14.63 -13.95 0.61
C PHE A 66 13.66 -13.42 1.67
N HIS A 67 13.82 -12.18 2.13
CA HIS A 67 12.86 -11.52 3.00
C HIS A 67 11.48 -11.41 2.33
N GLU A 68 11.43 -10.87 1.10
CA GLU A 68 10.17 -10.77 0.36
C GLU A 68 9.59 -12.15 0.01
N LEU A 69 10.45 -13.14 -0.25
CA LEU A 69 10.02 -14.54 -0.41
C LEU A 69 9.39 -15.07 0.88
N GLY A 70 9.87 -14.68 2.06
CA GLY A 70 9.25 -15.00 3.34
C GLY A 70 7.82 -14.49 3.47
N HIS A 71 7.56 -13.24 3.06
CA HIS A 71 6.19 -12.72 2.98
C HIS A 71 5.32 -13.49 1.99
N LEU A 72 5.88 -13.85 0.83
CA LEU A 72 5.16 -14.63 -0.17
C LEU A 72 4.75 -16.02 0.37
N ILE A 73 5.67 -16.73 1.01
CA ILE A 73 5.42 -18.03 1.62
C ILE A 73 4.38 -17.89 2.74
N ALA A 74 4.60 -16.98 3.68
CA ALA A 74 3.70 -16.77 4.82
C ALA A 74 2.30 -16.34 4.37
N GLY A 75 2.20 -15.41 3.43
CA GLY A 75 0.94 -14.95 2.85
C GLY A 75 0.19 -16.07 2.13
N THR A 76 0.90 -16.92 1.38
CA THR A 76 0.30 -18.10 0.73
C THR A 76 -0.24 -19.09 1.76
N LEU A 77 0.51 -19.35 2.85
CA LEU A 77 0.06 -20.23 3.95
C LEU A 77 -1.24 -19.73 4.60
N VAL A 78 -1.40 -18.41 4.73
CA VAL A 78 -2.62 -17.80 5.27
C VAL A 78 -3.68 -17.46 4.22
N ARG A 79 -3.51 -17.94 2.98
CA ARG A 79 -4.43 -17.76 1.85
C ARG A 79 -4.66 -16.31 1.42
N PHE A 80 -3.65 -15.46 1.58
CA PHE A 80 -3.65 -14.15 0.96
C PHE A 80 -3.43 -14.28 -0.54
N LYS A 81 -4.01 -13.36 -1.31
CA LYS A 81 -3.88 -13.30 -2.76
C LYS A 81 -2.70 -12.43 -3.12
N LEU A 82 -1.78 -12.95 -3.91
CA LEU A 82 -0.64 -12.18 -4.40
C LEU A 82 -1.10 -11.08 -5.36
N PHE A 83 -0.79 -9.83 -5.03
CA PHE A 83 -1.08 -8.67 -5.86
C PHE A 83 0.17 -8.18 -6.60
N SER A 84 1.30 -8.05 -5.91
CA SER A 84 2.57 -7.74 -6.57
C SER A 84 3.76 -8.36 -5.84
N TYR A 85 4.75 -8.78 -6.62
CA TYR A 85 6.03 -9.29 -6.13
C TYR A 85 7.14 -8.75 -7.01
N LYS A 86 8.09 -8.04 -6.41
CA LYS A 86 9.16 -7.35 -7.13
C LYS A 86 10.50 -7.58 -6.44
N ILE A 87 11.53 -7.83 -7.24
CA ILE A 87 12.92 -7.88 -6.81
C ILE A 87 13.75 -7.08 -7.82
N GLY A 88 14.23 -5.91 -7.41
CA GLY A 88 14.96 -5.01 -8.31
C GLY A 88 14.07 -4.46 -9.43
N PRO A 89 14.49 -4.46 -10.71
CA PRO A 89 13.69 -3.93 -11.81
C PRO A 89 12.60 -4.89 -12.31
N PHE A 90 12.63 -6.16 -11.92
CA PHE A 90 11.74 -7.20 -12.41
C PHE A 90 10.68 -7.56 -11.36
N GLY A 91 9.46 -7.81 -11.82
CA GLY A 91 8.39 -8.23 -10.92
C GLY A 91 7.19 -8.79 -11.66
N TRP A 92 6.30 -9.37 -10.86
CA TRP A 92 4.99 -9.84 -11.24
C TRP A 92 3.95 -8.99 -10.53
N TYR A 93 2.88 -8.63 -11.23
CA TYR A 93 1.76 -7.89 -10.67
C TYR A 93 0.46 -8.45 -11.20
N ARG A 94 -0.60 -8.31 -10.42
CA ARG A 94 -1.93 -8.78 -10.78
C ARG A 94 -2.69 -7.69 -11.52
N GLU A 95 -3.20 -8.01 -12.69
CA GLU A 95 -4.04 -7.14 -13.50
C GLU A 95 -5.22 -7.93 -14.06
N ASN A 96 -6.45 -7.49 -13.80
CA ASN A 96 -7.69 -8.17 -14.22
C ASN A 96 -7.74 -9.64 -13.78
N ASP A 97 -7.28 -9.88 -12.55
CA ASP A 97 -7.12 -11.21 -11.95
C ASP A 97 -6.11 -12.16 -12.60
N GLU A 98 -5.32 -11.68 -13.56
CA GLU A 98 -4.21 -12.40 -14.16
C GLU A 98 -2.87 -11.91 -13.61
N ILE A 99 -1.90 -12.81 -13.44
CA ILE A 99 -0.53 -12.41 -13.06
C ILE A 99 0.22 -12.05 -14.34
N ARG A 100 0.65 -10.79 -14.44
CA ARG A 100 1.46 -10.27 -15.53
C ARG A 100 2.88 -10.03 -15.07
N TYR A 101 3.83 -10.27 -15.96
CA TYR A 101 5.23 -9.91 -15.77
C TYR A 101 5.49 -8.53 -16.36
N GLY A 102 6.20 -7.68 -15.65
CA GLY A 102 6.63 -6.41 -16.23
C GLY A 102 7.54 -5.59 -15.34
N THR A 103 8.14 -4.56 -15.96
CA THR A 103 8.92 -3.54 -15.27
C THR A 103 7.99 -2.39 -14.91
N GLU A 104 7.46 -2.40 -13.69
CA GLU A 104 6.59 -1.32 -13.24
C GLU A 104 7.39 -0.02 -13.11
N ARG A 105 7.20 0.92 -14.05
CA ARG A 105 8.01 2.15 -14.19
C ARG A 105 7.84 3.14 -13.02
N ASN A 106 6.76 3.05 -12.25
CA ASN A 106 6.35 4.09 -11.32
C ASN A 106 6.78 3.88 -9.85
N LEU A 107 7.37 2.73 -9.49
CA LEU A 107 7.63 2.38 -8.08
C LEU A 107 9.11 2.34 -7.66
N GLY A 108 10.02 2.89 -8.48
CA GLY A 108 11.44 3.01 -8.13
C GLY A 108 12.22 1.68 -8.14
N TYR A 109 13.47 1.72 -7.67
CA TYR A 109 14.34 0.54 -7.49
C TYR A 109 14.18 0.01 -6.06
N GLY A 110 13.60 -1.17 -5.89
CA GLY A 110 13.38 -1.79 -4.58
C GLY A 110 12.74 -3.17 -4.71
N SER A 111 12.83 -3.96 -3.65
CA SER A 111 12.09 -5.22 -3.52
C SER A 111 10.82 -5.00 -2.70
N ARG A 112 9.74 -5.70 -3.05
CA ARG A 112 8.45 -5.61 -2.35
C ARG A 112 7.56 -6.81 -2.65
N CYS A 113 6.93 -7.36 -1.63
CA CYS A 113 5.83 -8.30 -1.70
C CYS A 113 4.55 -7.64 -1.18
N SER A 114 3.49 -7.68 -1.97
CA SER A 114 2.16 -7.20 -1.58
C SER A 114 1.14 -8.30 -1.80
N MET A 115 0.64 -8.84 -0.69
CA MET A 115 -0.44 -9.81 -0.68
C MET A 115 -1.62 -9.26 0.09
N LEU A 116 -2.82 -9.53 -0.40
CA LEU A 116 -4.06 -9.03 0.18
C LEU A 116 -4.88 -10.17 0.80
N PRO A 117 -5.47 -9.97 1.99
CA PRO A 117 -6.42 -10.91 2.54
C PRO A 117 -7.66 -11.01 1.66
N THR A 118 -8.17 -12.22 1.51
CA THR A 118 -9.39 -12.55 0.75
C THR A 118 -10.60 -12.73 1.65
N SER A 119 -10.40 -12.77 2.97
CA SER A 119 -11.42 -12.98 4.00
C SER A 119 -11.05 -12.20 5.26
N THR A 120 -12.05 -11.84 6.07
CA THR A 120 -11.86 -11.25 7.42
C THR A 120 -11.61 -12.29 8.52
N ASP A 121 -11.80 -13.58 8.24
CA ASP A 121 -11.59 -14.65 9.21
C ASP A 121 -10.15 -14.67 9.72
N GLU A 122 -10.00 -14.52 11.04
CA GLU A 122 -8.71 -14.52 11.75
C GLU A 122 -7.67 -13.56 11.14
N ILE A 123 -8.12 -12.49 10.49
CA ILE A 123 -7.29 -11.64 9.66
C ILE A 123 -6.06 -11.07 10.40
N TYR A 124 -6.19 -10.81 11.70
CA TYR A 124 -5.11 -10.28 12.54
C TYR A 124 -4.01 -11.31 12.78
N SER A 125 -4.39 -12.56 13.11
CA SER A 125 -3.43 -13.66 13.23
C SER A 125 -2.75 -13.95 11.90
N LYS A 126 -3.51 -13.92 10.80
CA LYS A 126 -2.99 -14.12 9.44
C LYS A 126 -2.01 -13.02 9.03
N LEU A 127 -2.30 -11.77 9.37
CA LEU A 127 -1.40 -10.64 9.13
C LEU A 127 -0.13 -10.70 9.98
N ALA A 128 -0.23 -11.17 11.23
CA ALA A 128 0.95 -11.39 12.06
C ALA A 128 1.88 -12.43 11.41
N ILE A 129 1.32 -13.55 10.94
CA ILE A 129 2.08 -14.59 10.24
C ILE A 129 2.70 -14.03 8.96
N TYR A 130 1.92 -13.33 8.13
CA TYR A 130 2.38 -12.69 6.91
C TYR A 130 3.55 -11.73 7.16
N SER A 131 3.42 -10.85 8.15
CA SER A 131 4.42 -9.83 8.46
C SER A 131 5.69 -10.43 9.05
N LEU A 132 5.58 -11.45 9.93
CA LEU A 132 6.75 -12.14 10.48
C LEU A 132 7.47 -13.03 9.45
N GLY A 133 6.84 -13.37 8.33
CA GLY A 133 7.39 -14.27 7.31
C GLY A 133 8.79 -13.85 6.81
N GLY A 134 8.97 -12.58 6.45
CA GLY A 134 10.26 -12.06 5.99
C GLY A 134 11.35 -12.10 7.07
N ILE A 135 10.99 -11.77 8.32
CA ILE A 135 11.90 -11.83 9.47
C ILE A 135 12.36 -13.27 9.70
N ILE A 136 11.42 -14.24 9.71
CA ILE A 136 11.72 -15.66 9.96
C ILE A 136 12.68 -16.20 8.89
N VAL A 137 12.45 -15.90 7.61
CA VAL A 137 13.34 -16.35 6.53
C VAL A 137 14.74 -15.73 6.68
N ASN A 138 14.85 -14.45 7.03
CA ASN A 138 16.16 -13.84 7.27
C ASN A 138 16.88 -14.43 8.49
N VAL A 139 16.16 -14.81 9.55
CA VAL A 139 16.75 -15.54 10.68
C VAL A 139 17.33 -16.88 10.21
N ILE A 140 16.56 -17.67 9.47
CA ILE A 140 17.01 -18.97 8.93
C ILE A 140 18.24 -18.76 8.05
N LEU A 141 18.20 -17.80 7.13
CA LEU A 141 19.29 -17.49 6.22
C LEU A 141 20.55 -17.02 6.98
N SER A 142 20.38 -16.21 8.02
CA SER A 142 21.49 -15.77 8.89
C SER A 142 22.15 -16.96 9.60
N VAL A 143 21.36 -17.92 10.08
CA VAL A 143 21.88 -19.16 10.68
C VAL A 143 22.64 -19.99 9.65
N VAL A 144 22.13 -20.11 8.42
CA VAL A 144 22.84 -20.81 7.33
C VAL A 144 24.19 -20.16 7.05
N PHE A 145 24.25 -18.83 6.96
CA PHE A 145 25.51 -18.11 6.76
C PHE A 145 26.49 -18.29 7.93
N PHE A 146 25.97 -18.29 9.16
CA PHE A 146 26.78 -18.56 10.36
C PHE A 146 27.34 -19.98 10.37
N LEU A 147 26.53 -21.00 10.08
CA LEU A 147 27.01 -22.37 9.99
C LEU A 147 28.04 -22.54 8.86
N GLY A 148 27.84 -21.85 7.73
CA GLY A 148 28.82 -21.82 6.64
C GLY A 148 30.15 -21.20 7.06
N SER A 149 30.15 -20.14 7.89
CA SER A 149 31.38 -19.54 8.40
C SER A 149 32.13 -20.46 9.37
N LEU A 150 31.43 -21.33 10.11
CA LEU A 150 32.03 -22.26 11.05
C LEU A 150 32.52 -23.57 10.40
N TYR A 151 31.76 -24.12 9.46
CA TYR A 151 31.99 -25.49 8.97
C TYR A 151 32.51 -25.60 7.54
N ILE A 152 32.33 -24.57 6.71
CA ILE A 152 32.74 -24.56 5.29
C ILE A 152 33.96 -23.67 5.12
N ALA A 153 33.87 -22.40 5.50
CA ALA A 153 34.93 -21.41 5.26
C ALA A 153 36.32 -21.83 5.79
N PRO A 154 36.47 -22.43 6.99
CA PRO A 154 37.79 -22.79 7.51
C PRO A 154 38.46 -23.94 6.74
N LYS A 155 37.68 -24.83 6.10
CA LYS A 155 38.20 -25.98 5.34
C LYS A 155 38.83 -25.56 4.01
N GLU A 156 38.29 -24.51 3.41
CA GLU A 156 38.71 -24.04 2.08
C GLU A 156 39.89 -23.06 2.14
N ASN A 157 40.26 -22.56 3.32
CA ASN A 157 41.35 -21.59 3.53
C ASN A 157 41.26 -20.37 2.58
N ASN A 158 40.04 -19.96 2.21
CA ASN A 158 39.78 -18.92 1.22
C ASN A 158 39.21 -17.65 1.90
N PHE A 159 39.92 -16.54 1.78
CA PHE A 159 39.54 -15.26 2.37
C PHE A 159 38.19 -14.74 1.87
N LEU A 160 37.93 -14.78 0.56
CA LEU A 160 36.70 -14.25 -0.03
C LEU A 160 35.48 -15.10 0.35
N LEU A 161 35.65 -16.41 0.41
CA LEU A 161 34.59 -17.31 0.87
C LEU A 161 34.27 -17.07 2.35
N SER A 162 35.30 -16.91 3.18
CA SER A 162 35.14 -16.58 4.60
C SER A 162 34.44 -15.22 4.79
N ALA A 163 34.84 -14.22 4.01
CA ALA A 163 34.20 -12.91 4.00
C ALA A 163 32.73 -12.99 3.57
N PHE A 164 32.41 -13.78 2.53
CA PHE A 164 31.02 -13.98 2.08
C PHE A 164 30.12 -14.53 3.19
N PHE A 165 30.57 -15.56 3.92
CA PHE A 165 29.77 -16.13 5.01
C PHE A 165 29.63 -15.20 6.22
N ILE A 166 30.70 -14.52 6.61
CA ILE A 166 30.68 -13.60 7.76
C ILE A 166 29.83 -12.35 7.45
N LEU A 167 29.98 -11.76 6.26
CA LEU A 167 29.11 -10.68 5.79
C LEU A 167 27.67 -11.17 5.70
N GLY A 168 27.46 -12.36 5.14
CA GLY A 168 26.20 -13.10 5.12
C GLY A 168 25.47 -13.07 6.45
N TRP A 169 26.15 -13.52 7.49
CA TRP A 169 25.63 -13.56 8.84
C TRP A 169 25.38 -12.16 9.42
N GLY A 170 26.36 -11.26 9.33
CA GLY A 170 26.24 -9.91 9.89
C GLY A 170 25.13 -9.07 9.26
N VAL A 171 25.04 -9.08 7.93
CA VAL A 171 23.95 -8.42 7.19
C VAL A 171 22.61 -9.05 7.54
N GLY A 172 22.56 -10.38 7.66
CA GLY A 172 21.35 -11.08 8.07
C GLY A 172 20.84 -10.62 9.43
N ILE A 173 21.69 -10.61 10.45
CA ILE A 173 21.34 -10.09 11.78
C ILE A 173 20.90 -8.63 11.71
N PHE A 174 21.62 -7.79 10.95
CA PHE A 174 21.21 -6.39 10.75
C PHE A 174 19.80 -6.29 10.14
N THR A 175 19.51 -7.05 9.07
CA THR A 175 18.18 -7.04 8.42
C THR A 175 17.06 -7.54 9.35
N VAL A 176 17.35 -8.52 10.20
CA VAL A 176 16.40 -8.98 11.24
C VAL A 176 16.13 -7.86 12.22
N LEU A 177 17.18 -7.20 12.74
CA LEU A 177 17.04 -6.13 13.73
C LEU A 177 16.24 -4.94 13.20
N ILE A 178 16.55 -4.43 12.00
CA ILE A 178 15.85 -3.26 11.46
C ILE A 178 14.36 -3.53 11.17
N ASN A 179 13.99 -4.79 10.90
CA ASN A 179 12.60 -5.16 10.61
C ASN A 179 11.83 -5.62 11.85
N ILE A 180 12.50 -6.19 12.87
CA ILE A 180 11.82 -6.64 14.10
C ILE A 180 11.64 -5.50 15.11
N VAL A 181 12.53 -4.49 15.10
CA VAL A 181 12.46 -3.35 16.04
C VAL A 181 11.21 -2.53 15.71
N PRO A 182 10.30 -2.31 16.69
CA PRO A 182 9.02 -1.68 16.43
C PRO A 182 9.19 -0.18 16.18
N PHE A 183 9.37 0.17 14.91
CA PHE A 183 9.52 1.54 14.44
C PHE A 183 8.59 1.82 13.26
N SER A 184 8.14 3.07 13.14
CA SER A 184 7.36 3.57 12.01
C SER A 184 7.97 4.87 11.47
N ASN A 185 8.00 5.02 10.16
CA ASN A 185 8.42 6.26 9.50
C ASN A 185 7.40 6.69 8.45
N LYS A 186 6.83 7.90 8.60
CA LYS A 186 5.85 8.48 7.66
C LYS A 186 4.72 7.50 7.25
N GLY A 187 4.18 6.77 8.22
CA GLY A 187 3.09 5.81 7.99
C GLY A 187 3.54 4.40 7.56
N PHE A 188 4.81 4.17 7.21
CA PHE A 188 5.34 2.84 6.98
C PHE A 188 5.82 2.21 8.28
N LYS A 189 5.20 1.09 8.65
CA LYS A 189 5.59 0.28 9.81
C LYS A 189 6.61 -0.76 9.39
N THR A 190 7.60 -1.00 10.24
CA THR A 190 8.41 -2.21 10.20
C THR A 190 7.51 -3.44 10.39
N ASP A 191 7.94 -4.60 9.90
CA ASP A 191 7.16 -5.84 10.04
C ASP A 191 6.95 -6.23 11.51
N GLY A 192 7.95 -6.04 12.35
CA GLY A 192 7.85 -6.28 13.78
C GLY A 192 6.79 -5.39 14.43
N LEU A 193 6.71 -4.11 14.03
CA LEU A 193 5.66 -3.22 14.52
C LEU A 193 4.28 -3.67 14.01
N LEU A 194 4.14 -3.97 12.71
CA LEU A 194 2.86 -4.42 12.15
C LEU A 194 2.37 -5.70 12.84
N ALA A 195 3.23 -6.70 13.00
CA ALA A 195 2.91 -7.94 13.72
C ALA A 195 2.52 -7.67 15.18
N LEU A 196 3.28 -6.83 15.89
CA LEU A 196 2.99 -6.48 17.29
C LEU A 196 1.64 -5.78 17.43
N SER A 197 1.36 -4.84 16.53
CA SER A 197 0.10 -4.09 16.45
C SER A 197 -1.11 -5.01 16.29
N VAL A 198 -1.08 -5.92 15.31
CA VAL A 198 -2.23 -6.82 15.07
C VAL A 198 -2.37 -7.90 16.15
N ILE A 199 -1.28 -8.33 16.79
CA ILE A 199 -1.32 -9.25 17.94
C ILE A 199 -1.95 -8.56 19.16
N ARG A 200 -1.57 -7.30 19.43
CA ARG A 200 -2.13 -6.50 20.53
C ARG A 200 -3.55 -6.03 20.27
N LYS A 201 -3.99 -6.04 19.01
CA LYS A 201 -5.27 -5.51 18.56
C LYS A 201 -5.48 -4.04 18.97
N SER A 202 -4.42 -3.24 18.85
CA SER A 202 -4.50 -1.79 19.10
C SER A 202 -5.54 -1.16 18.19
N SER A 203 -6.47 -0.41 18.76
CA SER A 203 -7.62 0.16 18.04
C SER A 203 -7.23 0.95 16.78
N ASP A 204 -6.27 1.87 16.91
CA ASP A 204 -5.76 2.70 15.80
C ASP A 204 -5.16 1.84 14.67
N ASP A 205 -4.41 0.78 15.01
CA ASP A 205 -3.84 -0.12 14.02
C ASP A 205 -4.91 -0.95 13.31
N MET A 206 -5.96 -1.36 14.04
CA MET A 206 -7.09 -2.08 13.45
C MET A 206 -7.89 -1.18 12.52
N ALA A 207 -8.05 0.09 12.89
CA ALA A 207 -8.73 1.10 12.09
C ALA A 207 -8.00 1.35 10.77
N GLN A 208 -6.70 1.67 10.84
CA GLN A 208 -5.84 1.88 9.67
C GLN A 208 -5.76 0.63 8.79
N LEU A 209 -5.66 -0.54 9.40
CA LEU A 209 -5.63 -1.79 8.64
C LEU A 209 -6.95 -1.99 7.90
N SER A 210 -8.09 -1.79 8.56
CA SER A 210 -9.41 -1.97 7.94
C SER A 210 -9.58 -1.04 6.73
N THR A 211 -9.18 0.23 6.83
CA THR A 211 -9.26 1.18 5.70
C THR A 211 -8.33 0.79 4.55
N VAL A 212 -7.09 0.38 4.83
CA VAL A 212 -6.14 -0.10 3.81
C VAL A 212 -6.66 -1.34 3.10
N LEU A 213 -7.30 -2.26 3.82
CA LEU A 213 -7.85 -3.49 3.22
C LEU A 213 -9.03 -3.23 2.30
N VAL A 214 -9.92 -2.31 2.66
CA VAL A 214 -11.01 -1.87 1.77
C VAL A 214 -10.43 -1.14 0.55
N SER A 215 -9.52 -0.19 0.78
CA SER A 215 -8.85 0.56 -0.28
C SER A 215 -8.17 -0.36 -1.31
N ASN A 216 -7.40 -1.35 -0.84
CA ASN A 216 -6.71 -2.28 -1.72
C ASN A 216 -7.67 -3.16 -2.55
N GLN A 217 -8.82 -3.54 -1.99
CA GLN A 217 -9.84 -4.29 -2.72
C GLN A 217 -10.48 -3.44 -3.83
N LEU A 218 -10.80 -2.17 -3.53
CA LEU A 218 -11.28 -1.22 -4.53
C LEU A 218 -10.25 -0.97 -5.64
N MET A 219 -8.97 -0.77 -5.28
CA MET A 219 -7.89 -0.62 -6.25
C MET A 219 -7.72 -1.88 -7.13
N ALA A 220 -7.95 -3.06 -6.57
CA ALA A 220 -7.91 -4.33 -7.28
C ALA A 220 -9.11 -4.54 -8.24
N GLY A 221 -10.07 -3.62 -8.29
CA GLY A 221 -11.23 -3.71 -9.18
C GLY A 221 -12.46 -4.35 -8.55
N ILE A 222 -12.42 -4.70 -7.26
CA ILE A 222 -13.61 -5.20 -6.56
C ILE A 222 -14.58 -4.04 -6.38
N ARG A 223 -15.79 -4.21 -6.90
CA ARG A 223 -16.85 -3.19 -6.83
C ARG A 223 -17.27 -2.96 -5.36
N PRO A 224 -17.64 -1.73 -4.95
CA PRO A 224 -18.02 -1.44 -3.56
C PRO A 224 -19.03 -2.41 -2.95
N ARG A 225 -20.12 -2.76 -3.65
CA ARG A 225 -21.13 -3.72 -3.15
C ARG A 225 -20.61 -5.14 -2.91
N ASP A 226 -19.52 -5.53 -3.57
CA ASP A 226 -18.96 -6.89 -3.52
C ASP A 226 -17.92 -7.05 -2.39
N ILE A 227 -17.51 -5.95 -1.75
CA ILE A 227 -16.62 -5.99 -0.59
C ILE A 227 -17.38 -6.59 0.59
N ASN A 228 -16.73 -7.52 1.30
CA ASN A 228 -17.32 -8.21 2.43
C ASN A 228 -17.88 -7.21 3.47
N PRO A 229 -19.19 -7.26 3.80
CA PRO A 229 -19.83 -6.31 4.71
C PRO A 229 -19.21 -6.21 6.11
N SER A 230 -18.48 -7.26 6.55
CA SER A 230 -17.77 -7.27 7.84
C SER A 230 -16.67 -6.21 7.95
N PHE A 231 -16.17 -5.67 6.83
CA PHE A 231 -15.25 -4.54 6.86
C PHE A 231 -15.93 -3.20 7.22
N PHE A 232 -17.25 -3.11 7.00
CA PHE A 232 -18.03 -1.89 7.18
C PHE A 232 -18.81 -1.86 8.48
N SER A 233 -18.82 -2.95 9.25
CA SER A 233 -19.54 -3.02 10.52
C SER A 233 -19.06 -1.95 11.50
N ASP A 234 -19.97 -1.50 12.36
CA ASP A 234 -19.63 -0.60 13.46
C ASP A 234 -18.76 -1.38 14.45
N ASN A 235 -17.46 -1.11 14.40
CA ASN A 235 -16.46 -1.75 15.23
C ASN A 235 -15.93 -0.71 16.23
N ASN A 236 -15.73 -1.09 17.49
CA ASN A 236 -15.34 -0.19 18.59
C ASN A 236 -13.99 0.56 18.39
N TYR A 237 -13.29 0.31 17.29
CA TYR A 237 -11.99 0.91 16.98
C TYR A 237 -12.02 1.93 15.83
N LEU A 238 -13.15 2.08 15.12
CA LEU A 238 -13.33 3.10 14.07
C LEU A 238 -14.19 4.24 14.63
N ALA A 239 -13.56 5.29 15.14
CA ALA A 239 -14.29 6.47 15.60
C ALA A 239 -14.62 7.37 14.41
N ASP A 240 -15.87 7.81 14.28
CA ASP A 240 -16.36 8.56 13.10
C ASP A 240 -15.66 9.91 12.87
N ASN A 241 -14.88 10.41 13.84
CA ASN A 241 -14.20 11.69 13.84
C ASN A 241 -12.68 11.60 13.85
N ASP A 242 -12.10 10.40 13.72
CA ASP A 242 -10.66 10.22 13.50
C ASP A 242 -10.34 9.97 12.02
N ILE A 243 -9.06 10.07 11.64
CA ILE A 243 -8.62 9.94 10.25
C ILE A 243 -9.07 8.62 9.62
N SER A 244 -9.01 7.51 10.38
CA SER A 244 -9.37 6.19 9.85
C SER A 244 -10.89 6.03 9.73
N GLY A 245 -11.65 6.54 10.69
CA GLY A 245 -13.10 6.50 10.66
C GLY A 245 -13.69 7.39 9.58
N VAL A 246 -13.17 8.60 9.36
CA VAL A 246 -13.65 9.45 8.26
C VAL A 246 -13.33 8.81 6.89
N VAL A 247 -12.15 8.21 6.72
CA VAL A 247 -11.85 7.43 5.50
C VAL A 247 -12.77 6.22 5.36
N MET A 248 -13.09 5.52 6.46
CA MET A 248 -14.04 4.39 6.40
C MET A 248 -15.46 4.86 6.09
N ASN A 249 -15.90 6.02 6.57
CA ASN A 249 -17.22 6.58 6.28
C ASN A 249 -17.40 6.89 4.80
N TYR A 250 -16.33 7.35 4.13
CA TYR A 250 -16.29 7.44 2.67
C TYR A 250 -16.53 6.06 2.00
N TYR A 251 -15.83 5.01 2.42
CA TYR A 251 -16.04 3.68 1.84
C TYR A 251 -17.41 3.09 2.15
N ARG A 252 -17.94 3.33 3.35
CA ARG A 252 -19.29 2.92 3.76
C ARG A 252 -20.36 3.61 2.92
N PHE A 253 -20.19 4.90 2.60
CA PHE A 253 -21.05 5.62 1.67
C PHE A 253 -21.13 4.89 0.32
N TYR A 254 -19.98 4.62 -0.32
CA TYR A 254 -19.95 3.90 -1.60
C TYR A 254 -20.58 2.51 -1.50
N HIS A 255 -20.23 1.73 -0.47
CA HIS A 255 -20.75 0.38 -0.29
C HIS A 255 -22.28 0.36 -0.15
N PHE A 256 -22.85 1.20 0.73
CA PHE A 256 -24.29 1.20 0.97
C PHE A 256 -25.08 1.85 -0.15
N LEU A 257 -24.53 2.88 -0.81
CA LEU A 257 -25.14 3.46 -1.99
C LEU A 257 -25.20 2.44 -3.14
N ASP A 258 -24.11 1.70 -3.35
CA ASP A 258 -24.04 0.67 -4.38
C ASP A 258 -24.95 -0.53 -4.08
N LEU A 259 -25.25 -0.81 -2.82
CA LEU A 259 -26.26 -1.80 -2.42
C LEU A 259 -27.71 -1.29 -2.56
N GLY A 260 -27.92 -0.01 -2.88
CA GLY A 260 -29.24 0.63 -2.87
C GLY A 260 -29.80 0.86 -1.46
N ASN A 261 -28.97 0.84 -0.43
CA ASN A 261 -29.37 1.13 0.94
C ASN A 261 -29.24 2.64 1.22
N GLU A 262 -30.27 3.37 0.81
CA GLU A 262 -30.34 4.84 0.90
C GLU A 262 -30.21 5.36 2.34
N ASP A 263 -30.86 4.72 3.32
CA ASP A 263 -30.80 5.13 4.73
C ASP A 263 -29.37 5.13 5.27
N LYS A 264 -28.62 4.05 5.02
CA LYS A 264 -27.22 3.95 5.46
C LYS A 264 -26.30 4.84 4.64
N ALA A 265 -26.51 4.92 3.32
CA ALA A 265 -25.74 5.83 2.48
C ALA A 265 -25.88 7.28 2.97
N MET A 266 -27.10 7.70 3.34
CA MET A 266 -27.34 9.04 3.88
C MET A 266 -26.78 9.22 5.30
N LYS A 267 -26.83 8.20 6.17
CA LYS A 267 -26.16 8.23 7.48
C LYS A 267 -24.68 8.58 7.32
N TYR A 268 -23.96 7.85 6.46
CA TYR A 268 -22.52 8.09 6.28
C TYR A 268 -22.24 9.39 5.51
N THR A 269 -23.13 9.81 4.62
CA THR A 269 -23.05 11.13 3.98
C THR A 269 -23.05 12.27 5.01
N LYS A 270 -23.96 12.22 6.00
CA LYS A 270 -24.01 13.22 7.07
C LYS A 270 -22.74 13.20 7.92
N LEU A 271 -22.22 12.02 8.25
CA LEU A 271 -20.97 11.88 9.00
C LEU A 271 -19.76 12.47 8.23
N ILE A 272 -19.73 12.30 6.90
CA ILE A 272 -18.71 12.92 6.05
C ILE A 272 -18.83 14.45 6.10
N GLU A 273 -20.04 14.99 5.98
CA GLU A 273 -20.30 16.44 6.03
C GLU A 273 -19.93 17.04 7.39
N GLU A 274 -20.37 16.42 8.49
CA GLU A 274 -20.11 16.88 9.86
C GLU A 274 -18.61 16.89 10.21
N ASN A 275 -17.84 15.96 9.64
CA ASN A 275 -16.41 15.78 9.92
C ASN A 275 -15.52 16.25 8.76
N ILE A 276 -16.02 17.11 7.87
CA ILE A 276 -15.28 17.53 6.66
C ILE A 276 -13.91 18.14 6.99
N GLU A 277 -13.79 18.82 8.12
CA GLU A 277 -12.56 19.47 8.57
C GLU A 277 -11.48 18.49 9.03
N VAL A 278 -11.85 17.25 9.39
CA VAL A 278 -10.92 16.18 9.79
C VAL A 278 -10.15 15.64 8.57
N TYR A 279 -10.77 15.68 7.38
CA TYR A 279 -10.09 15.28 6.16
C TYR A 279 -8.96 16.27 5.82
N PRO A 280 -7.82 15.76 5.29
CA PRO A 280 -6.79 16.63 4.74
C PRO A 280 -7.39 17.56 3.68
N GLU A 281 -6.96 18.82 3.67
CA GLU A 281 -7.54 19.90 2.85
C GLU A 281 -7.74 19.51 1.38
N HIS A 282 -6.75 18.83 0.79
CA HIS A 282 -6.78 18.39 -0.61
C HIS A 282 -7.80 17.29 -0.93
N TYR A 283 -8.35 16.59 0.07
CA TYR A 283 -9.41 15.59 -0.11
C TYR A 283 -10.81 16.13 0.16
N ARG A 284 -10.94 17.31 0.78
CA ARG A 284 -12.24 17.84 1.22
C ARG A 284 -13.22 18.06 0.07
N ALA A 285 -12.73 18.62 -1.03
CA ALA A 285 -13.55 18.81 -2.23
C ALA A 285 -14.11 17.48 -2.76
N GLU A 286 -13.27 16.43 -2.79
CA GLU A 286 -13.67 15.09 -3.23
C GLU A 286 -14.71 14.45 -2.31
N MET A 287 -14.64 14.73 -0.99
CA MET A 287 -15.69 14.29 -0.07
C MET A 287 -17.00 15.03 -0.32
N LEU A 288 -16.95 16.35 -0.54
CA LEU A 288 -18.12 17.17 -0.83
C LEU A 288 -18.81 16.82 -2.15
N TYR A 289 -18.07 16.32 -3.16
CA TYR A 289 -18.68 15.75 -4.37
C TYR A 289 -19.68 14.63 -4.06
N ASN A 290 -19.31 13.75 -3.13
CA ASN A 290 -20.15 12.64 -2.70
C ASN A 290 -21.35 13.11 -1.89
N VAL A 291 -21.13 14.09 -1.00
CA VAL A 291 -22.21 14.72 -0.23
C VAL A 291 -23.23 15.38 -1.15
N PHE A 292 -22.77 16.21 -2.09
CA PHE A 292 -23.60 16.83 -3.13
C PHE A 292 -24.46 15.78 -3.86
N TYR A 293 -23.81 14.73 -4.37
CA TYR A 293 -24.50 13.69 -5.13
C TYR A 293 -25.58 12.97 -4.31
N ALA A 294 -25.31 12.65 -3.05
CA ALA A 294 -26.31 12.01 -2.18
C ALA A 294 -27.52 12.91 -1.93
N TYR A 295 -27.32 14.22 -1.72
CA TYR A 295 -28.43 15.15 -1.55
C TYR A 295 -29.29 15.29 -2.81
N CYS A 296 -28.69 15.24 -4.01
CA CYS A 296 -29.44 15.19 -5.27
C CYS A 296 -30.21 13.87 -5.44
N LEU A 297 -29.52 12.73 -5.29
CA LEU A 297 -30.06 11.42 -5.66
C LEU A 297 -31.04 10.86 -4.63
N ILE A 298 -30.71 10.93 -3.34
CA ILE A 298 -31.42 10.19 -2.27
C ILE A 298 -32.53 11.06 -1.67
N ILE A 299 -32.17 12.27 -1.22
CA ILE A 299 -33.09 13.14 -0.48
C ILE A 299 -33.86 14.07 -1.44
N ASN A 300 -33.26 14.37 -2.61
CA ASN A 300 -33.75 15.36 -3.56
C ASN A 300 -33.90 16.76 -2.92
N ASP A 301 -32.96 17.12 -2.04
CA ASP A 301 -32.88 18.45 -1.43
C ASP A 301 -32.04 19.38 -2.32
N ILE A 302 -32.72 20.03 -3.26
CA ILE A 302 -32.09 20.84 -4.30
C ILE A 302 -31.43 22.10 -3.71
N ASP A 303 -31.99 22.68 -2.65
CA ASP A 303 -31.45 23.89 -2.03
C ASP A 303 -30.12 23.57 -1.33
N LYS A 304 -30.12 22.50 -0.51
CA LYS A 304 -28.89 22.02 0.12
C LYS A 304 -27.83 21.59 -0.91
N ALA A 305 -28.24 20.94 -1.99
CA ALA A 305 -27.32 20.55 -3.06
C ALA A 305 -26.67 21.76 -3.72
N LYS A 306 -27.42 22.85 -3.97
CA LYS A 306 -26.86 24.10 -4.52
C LYS A 306 -25.84 24.73 -3.58
N ASP A 307 -26.15 24.81 -2.28
CA ASP A 307 -25.23 25.35 -1.26
C ASP A 307 -23.90 24.57 -1.20
N ILE A 308 -23.95 23.25 -1.40
CA ILE A 308 -22.73 22.43 -1.48
C ILE A 308 -22.01 22.67 -2.80
N PHE A 309 -22.74 22.76 -3.91
CA PHE A 309 -22.17 22.93 -5.24
C PHE A 309 -21.34 24.22 -5.35
N GLU A 310 -21.81 25.32 -4.76
CA GLU A 310 -21.05 26.60 -4.70
C GLU A 310 -19.66 26.43 -4.06
N LYS A 311 -19.51 25.52 -3.10
CA LYS A 311 -18.22 25.26 -2.42
C LYS A 311 -17.27 24.43 -3.27
N ILE A 312 -17.78 23.69 -4.25
CA ILE A 312 -17.00 22.74 -5.06
C ILE A 312 -16.86 23.15 -6.53
N GLU A 313 -17.58 24.17 -6.99
CA GLU A 313 -17.68 24.59 -8.40
C GLU A 313 -16.31 24.74 -9.09
N ASP A 314 -15.39 25.48 -8.47
CA ASP A 314 -14.05 25.68 -9.00
C ASP A 314 -13.29 24.36 -9.15
N SER A 315 -13.34 23.51 -8.11
CA SER A 315 -12.62 22.24 -8.07
C SER A 315 -13.21 21.20 -9.03
N ILE A 316 -14.54 21.16 -9.17
CA ILE A 316 -15.21 20.18 -10.02
C ILE A 316 -15.07 20.54 -11.50
N SER A 317 -15.04 21.83 -11.85
CA SER A 317 -14.86 22.28 -13.24
C SER A 317 -13.61 21.68 -13.89
N GLN A 318 -12.51 21.59 -13.13
CA GLN A 318 -11.21 21.07 -13.56
C GLN A 318 -11.05 19.56 -13.40
N ASN A 319 -12.05 18.86 -12.87
CA ASN A 319 -11.98 17.43 -12.59
C ASN A 319 -12.53 16.59 -13.76
N ASP A 320 -11.61 15.94 -14.49
CA ASP A 320 -11.92 15.06 -15.63
C ASP A 320 -11.84 13.56 -15.26
N SER A 321 -11.92 13.24 -13.97
CA SER A 321 -12.10 11.86 -13.52
C SER A 321 -13.53 11.38 -13.75
N ILE A 322 -13.76 10.07 -13.78
CA ILE A 322 -15.10 9.50 -13.91
C ILE A 322 -16.04 9.98 -12.79
N SER A 323 -15.54 10.07 -11.55
CA SER A 323 -16.29 10.61 -10.41
C SER A 323 -16.61 12.10 -10.61
N GLY A 324 -15.67 12.87 -11.15
CA GLY A 324 -15.91 14.27 -11.53
C GLY A 324 -17.03 14.42 -12.56
N TYR A 325 -17.08 13.56 -13.58
CA TYR A 325 -18.17 13.54 -14.55
C TYR A 325 -19.51 13.12 -13.93
N ARG A 326 -19.55 12.15 -13.01
CA ARG A 326 -20.79 11.80 -12.29
C ARG A 326 -21.40 13.02 -11.59
N VAL A 327 -20.58 13.81 -10.91
CA VAL A 327 -21.03 14.99 -10.17
C VAL A 327 -21.53 16.08 -11.14
N LYS A 328 -20.78 16.37 -12.21
CA LYS A 328 -21.20 17.30 -13.27
C LYS A 328 -22.54 16.87 -13.86
N MET A 329 -22.72 15.58 -14.14
CA MET A 329 -23.98 15.04 -14.63
C MET A 329 -25.13 15.19 -13.63
N ALA A 330 -24.88 14.92 -12.35
CA ALA A 330 -25.92 15.06 -11.33
C ALA A 330 -26.39 16.52 -11.21
N TYR A 331 -25.48 17.48 -11.32
CA TYR A 331 -25.85 18.90 -11.38
C TYR A 331 -26.76 19.19 -12.59
N GLU A 332 -26.37 18.77 -13.79
CA GLU A 332 -27.18 19.02 -14.98
C GLU A 332 -28.53 18.29 -14.97
N LEU A 333 -28.57 17.09 -14.38
CA LEU A 333 -29.76 16.26 -14.32
C LEU A 333 -30.78 16.76 -13.29
N TYR A 334 -30.35 16.97 -12.05
CA TYR A 334 -31.24 17.23 -10.93
C TYR A 334 -31.48 18.73 -10.70
N ILE A 335 -30.55 19.60 -11.09
CA ILE A 335 -30.64 21.05 -10.84
C ILE A 335 -31.05 21.80 -12.11
N ASN A 336 -30.31 21.63 -13.21
CA ASN A 336 -30.59 22.40 -14.44
C ASN A 336 -31.66 21.75 -15.33
N ASN A 337 -31.93 20.45 -15.16
CA ASN A 337 -32.75 19.66 -16.08
C ASN A 337 -32.26 19.71 -17.55
N ASP A 338 -30.95 19.86 -17.76
CA ASP A 338 -30.33 19.83 -19.10
C ASP A 338 -29.97 18.39 -19.49
N TYR A 339 -30.98 17.65 -19.91
CA TYR A 339 -30.84 16.24 -20.27
C TYR A 339 -29.92 15.98 -21.47
N LYS A 340 -29.72 16.96 -22.36
CA LYS A 340 -28.78 16.83 -23.49
C LYS A 340 -27.35 16.86 -22.98
N LYS A 341 -27.04 17.81 -22.10
CA LYS A 341 -25.72 17.95 -21.48
C LYS A 341 -25.38 16.77 -20.57
N VAL A 342 -26.38 16.17 -19.90
CA VAL A 342 -26.20 14.90 -19.15
C VAL A 342 -25.67 13.78 -20.06
N ILE A 343 -26.24 13.61 -21.26
CA ILE A 343 -25.81 12.55 -22.21
C ILE A 343 -24.40 12.83 -22.75
N GLU A 344 -24.09 14.10 -23.03
CA GLU A 344 -22.75 14.52 -23.48
C GLU A 344 -21.70 14.20 -22.40
N LEU A 345 -21.92 14.68 -21.17
CA LEU A 345 -21.02 14.47 -20.04
C LEU A 345 -20.86 12.98 -19.70
N GLY A 346 -21.93 12.19 -19.81
CA GLY A 346 -21.86 10.74 -19.59
C GLY A 346 -20.95 10.03 -20.59
N SER A 347 -20.94 10.48 -21.84
CA SER A 347 -20.03 9.93 -22.86
C SER A 347 -18.56 10.20 -22.53
N TYR A 348 -18.24 11.40 -22.04
CA TYR A 348 -16.88 11.73 -21.57
C TYR A 348 -16.50 10.94 -20.31
N GLY A 349 -17.44 10.81 -19.35
CA GLY A 349 -17.23 10.07 -18.12
C GLY A 349 -16.92 8.60 -18.35
N LEU A 350 -17.69 7.91 -19.20
CA LEU A 350 -17.40 6.51 -19.57
C LEU A 350 -16.04 6.36 -20.26
N GLY A 351 -15.62 7.34 -21.07
CA GLY A 351 -14.28 7.40 -21.67
C GLY A 351 -13.13 7.67 -20.67
N ALA A 352 -13.43 8.05 -19.43
CA ALA A 352 -12.45 8.24 -18.36
C ALA A 352 -12.26 6.98 -17.48
N LYS A 353 -13.14 5.98 -17.60
CA LYS A 353 -13.19 4.79 -16.72
C LYS A 353 -11.84 4.09 -16.57
N ASP A 354 -11.22 3.69 -17.68
CA ASP A 354 -9.99 2.88 -17.67
C ASP A 354 -8.75 3.65 -17.19
N ARG A 355 -8.85 4.99 -17.12
CA ARG A 355 -7.79 5.86 -16.58
C ARG A 355 -7.92 6.09 -15.08
N TYR A 356 -9.04 5.70 -14.45
CA TYR A 356 -9.27 5.94 -13.04
C TYR A 356 -8.48 4.95 -12.17
N PRO A 357 -7.71 5.43 -11.18
CA PRO A 357 -6.78 4.58 -10.43
C PRO A 357 -7.49 3.58 -9.50
N VAL A 358 -8.68 3.93 -8.99
CA VAL A 358 -9.47 3.05 -8.10
C VAL A 358 -10.49 2.28 -8.93
N ARG A 359 -10.04 1.18 -9.53
CA ARG A 359 -10.79 0.43 -10.56
C ARG A 359 -12.18 -0.02 -10.09
N GLY A 360 -12.34 -0.42 -8.84
CA GLY A 360 -13.60 -0.88 -8.26
C GLY A 360 -14.63 0.25 -8.15
N GLU A 361 -14.20 1.43 -7.73
CA GLU A 361 -15.02 2.64 -7.76
C GLU A 361 -15.38 3.01 -9.21
N ALA A 362 -14.45 2.89 -10.17
CA ALA A 362 -14.75 3.15 -11.58
C ALA A 362 -15.89 2.28 -12.15
N VAL A 363 -16.05 1.04 -11.65
CA VAL A 363 -17.18 0.18 -12.02
C VAL A 363 -18.50 0.75 -11.50
N PHE A 364 -18.54 1.15 -10.22
CA PHE A 364 -19.71 1.78 -9.62
C PHE A 364 -20.04 3.12 -10.30
N GLU A 365 -19.04 3.96 -10.53
CA GLU A 365 -19.17 5.27 -11.15
C GLU A 365 -19.76 5.17 -12.56
N ALA A 366 -19.30 4.20 -13.36
CA ALA A 366 -19.87 3.93 -14.68
C ALA A 366 -21.36 3.55 -14.63
N ASP A 367 -21.76 2.72 -13.66
CA ASP A 367 -23.16 2.33 -13.48
C ASP A 367 -24.04 3.53 -13.09
N GLN A 368 -23.56 4.41 -12.21
CA GLN A 368 -24.26 5.65 -11.87
C GLN A 368 -24.43 6.57 -13.09
N ILE A 369 -23.40 6.71 -13.91
CA ILE A 369 -23.44 7.48 -15.16
C ILE A 369 -24.47 6.89 -16.12
N GLU A 370 -24.45 5.57 -16.36
CA GLU A 370 -25.39 4.88 -17.25
C GLU A 370 -26.84 5.06 -16.80
N ASN A 371 -27.10 4.96 -15.49
CA ASN A 371 -28.42 5.20 -14.90
C ASN A 371 -28.91 6.64 -15.13
N MET A 372 -28.05 7.64 -14.91
CA MET A 372 -28.39 9.05 -15.19
C MET A 372 -28.64 9.31 -16.69
N MET A 373 -27.84 8.70 -17.57
CA MET A 373 -28.07 8.78 -19.02
C MET A 373 -29.40 8.16 -19.43
N ALA A 374 -29.80 7.03 -18.81
CA ALA A 374 -31.09 6.41 -19.06
C ALA A 374 -32.25 7.30 -18.60
N LEU A 375 -32.14 7.92 -17.42
CA LEU A 375 -33.13 8.87 -16.91
C LEU A 375 -33.25 10.11 -17.82
N ALA A 376 -32.13 10.68 -18.26
CA ALA A 376 -32.11 11.80 -19.19
C ALA A 376 -32.78 11.47 -20.54
N LYS A 377 -32.46 10.30 -21.12
CA LYS A 377 -33.11 9.82 -22.36
C LYS A 377 -34.61 9.64 -22.21
N LYS A 378 -35.07 9.14 -21.05
CA LYS A 378 -36.50 9.00 -20.77
C LYS A 378 -37.20 10.36 -20.76
N ASN A 379 -36.59 11.37 -20.13
CA ASN A 379 -37.16 12.71 -20.05
C ASN A 379 -37.08 13.51 -21.36
N LEU A 380 -36.11 13.23 -22.24
CA LEU A 380 -36.07 13.82 -23.59
C LEU A 380 -37.16 13.29 -24.53
N ASN A 381 -37.67 12.09 -24.25
CA ASN A 381 -38.68 11.41 -25.04
C ASN A 381 -40.10 11.52 -24.46
N ALA A 382 -40.24 12.10 -23.26
CA ALA A 382 -41.51 12.40 -22.61
C ALA A 382 -41.95 13.82 -22.96
#